data_AF-A0A8T5UTQ7-F1
#
_entry.id   AF-A0A8T5UTQ7-F1
#
_cell.length_a   1.000
_cell.length_b   1.000
_cell.length_c   1.000
_cell.angle_alpha   90.00
_cell.angle_beta   90.00
_cell.angle_gamma   90.00
#
_symmetry.space_group_name_H-M   'P 1'
#
loop_
_entity.id
_entity.type
_entity.pdbx_description
1 polymer ?
#
loop_
_entity_poly.entity_id
_entity_poly.type
_entity_poly.pdbx_seq_one_letter_code
_entity_poly.pdbx_strand_id
1 'polypeptide(L)'
;MMFIKHGGGIINRKLLLSVLLLFGLALILNVNTSAAANATTNLAPQVTSVNPADHSIVLKSQTIKVKFNEAIKTGSNSITLKNSAGKVIKTKNVISFKTLSIVPSTALPTGVKYNLILNSGSIKDSAGKGNSYYTTSFTVSPITLAQMKDGVSRAQKFYNSNYRLPNYVTYGSKKIDITTFKKIIGTQGLKIKTTTANGVSASQGRPVYITSDNIISKTSDIARINSIVKGLRAMGIKAYNMGVGPNYHISVLQSSKVPKNALVIDIYGGACAGTLKEMGSSWYKSIKSTREVFSVFWPPSTDITNLTYLPRAHDDNFSSASFKGIAHPDDYLKANGYSYIYSGSITSVVSAIFYESTH
;
A
#
# COMPACT_ATOMS: atom_id res chain seq x y z
N MET A 1 -0.22 55.55 -126.53
CA MET A 1 0.46 54.27 -126.82
C MET A 1 0.92 53.68 -125.49
N MET A 2 0.19 52.71 -124.94
CA MET A 2 0.70 51.50 -124.28
C MET A 2 -0.49 50.72 -123.70
N PHE A 3 -0.63 49.48 -124.15
CA PHE A 3 -1.64 48.51 -123.74
C PHE A 3 -1.41 48.08 -122.28
N ILE A 4 -2.44 47.61 -121.56
CA ILE A 4 -2.64 46.18 -121.25
C ILE A 4 -4.11 45.91 -120.86
N LYS A 5 -4.52 44.72 -121.30
CA LYS A 5 -5.83 44.05 -121.29
C LYS A 5 -5.92 43.06 -120.11
N HIS A 6 -7.16 42.65 -119.82
CA HIS A 6 -7.60 41.39 -119.16
C HIS A 6 -7.49 41.35 -117.62
N GLY A 7 -8.48 40.91 -116.84
CA GLY A 7 -9.70 40.15 -117.14
C GLY A 7 -9.76 38.89 -116.26
N GLY A 8 -10.86 38.72 -115.52
CA GLY A 8 -11.37 37.41 -115.07
C GLY A 8 -10.93 36.89 -113.69
N GLY A 9 -11.90 36.40 -112.91
CA GLY A 9 -11.65 35.29 -111.98
C GLY A 9 -12.12 35.43 -110.53
N ILE A 10 -13.39 35.09 -110.28
CA ILE A 10 -13.89 34.16 -109.23
C ILE A 10 -13.50 34.39 -107.75
N ILE A 11 -14.52 34.82 -107.00
CA ILE A 11 -14.98 34.47 -105.62
C ILE A 11 -14.02 33.69 -104.71
N ASN A 12 -13.85 34.15 -103.46
CA ASN A 12 -13.69 33.23 -102.33
C ASN A 12 -14.48 33.67 -101.08
N ARG A 13 -15.58 32.95 -100.83
CA ARG A 13 -16.26 32.85 -99.53
C ARG A 13 -15.27 32.23 -98.54
N LYS A 14 -14.62 33.04 -97.72
CA LYS A 14 -13.99 32.68 -96.42
C LYS A 14 -13.06 33.80 -96.02
N LEU A 15 -13.59 34.83 -95.37
CA LEU A 15 -12.85 35.60 -94.38
C LEU A 15 -13.85 36.48 -93.63
N LEU A 16 -13.74 36.48 -92.30
CA LEU A 16 -14.48 37.34 -91.35
C LEU A 16 -15.93 36.87 -91.14
N LEU A 17 -16.21 35.94 -90.23
CA LEU A 17 -15.93 36.07 -88.79
C LEU A 17 -16.19 37.51 -88.30
N SER A 18 -17.28 37.61 -87.53
CA SER A 18 -17.41 38.44 -86.33
C SER A 18 -17.63 39.95 -86.44
N VAL A 19 -18.69 40.40 -87.14
CA VAL A 19 -19.28 41.75 -86.87
C VAL A 19 -20.83 41.75 -86.84
N LEU A 20 -21.49 40.62 -86.62
CA LEU A 20 -22.97 40.60 -86.56
C LEU A 20 -23.51 39.75 -85.42
N LEU A 21 -23.07 40.03 -84.17
CA LEU A 21 -23.86 39.81 -82.94
C LEU A 21 -23.16 40.36 -81.67
N LEU A 22 -22.52 41.53 -81.72
CA LEU A 22 -22.00 42.20 -80.51
C LEU A 22 -23.03 43.18 -79.94
N PHE A 23 -24.23 42.73 -79.56
CA PHE A 23 -25.12 43.45 -78.62
C PHE A 23 -26.18 42.49 -78.03
N GLY A 24 -25.74 41.35 -77.51
CA GLY A 24 -26.60 40.42 -76.80
C GLY A 24 -25.86 39.84 -75.61
N LEU A 25 -26.28 40.23 -74.41
CA LEU A 25 -25.83 39.74 -73.11
C LEU A 25 -24.48 40.32 -72.63
N ALA A 26 -24.54 41.53 -72.07
CA ALA A 26 -23.56 41.96 -71.09
C ALA A 26 -23.54 40.93 -69.96
N LEU A 27 -22.49 40.13 -69.99
CA LEU A 27 -22.12 39.12 -69.01
C LEU A 27 -22.11 39.76 -67.62
N ILE A 28 -22.94 39.24 -66.72
CA ILE A 28 -22.88 39.51 -65.29
C ILE A 28 -21.49 39.11 -64.82
N LEU A 29 -20.63 40.08 -64.60
CA LEU A 29 -19.40 39.93 -63.85
C LEU A 29 -19.42 40.99 -62.75
N ASN A 30 -18.97 40.56 -61.58
CA ASN A 30 -18.54 41.38 -60.45
C ASN A 30 -19.58 41.63 -59.35
N VAL A 31 -19.82 40.62 -58.52
CA VAL A 31 -19.12 40.47 -57.22
C VAL A 31 -19.44 39.09 -56.65
N ASN A 32 -18.65 38.08 -57.00
CA ASN A 32 -18.42 37.00 -56.07
C ASN A 32 -17.25 37.45 -55.20
N THR A 33 -17.54 38.15 -54.10
CA THR A 33 -16.64 38.04 -52.96
C THR A 33 -16.62 36.57 -52.60
N SER A 34 -15.59 35.85 -53.03
CA SER A 34 -15.22 34.60 -52.37
C SER A 34 -14.87 35.00 -50.94
N ALA A 35 -15.87 35.08 -50.07
CA ALA A 35 -15.65 34.77 -48.69
C ALA A 35 -15.19 33.32 -48.72
N ALA A 36 -13.86 33.12 -48.81
CA ALA A 36 -13.28 31.92 -48.26
C ALA A 36 -13.72 31.95 -46.80
N ALA A 37 -14.86 31.30 -46.52
CA ALA A 37 -15.19 30.88 -45.20
C ALA A 37 -14.00 30.01 -44.81
N ASN A 38 -13.03 30.62 -44.12
CA ASN A 38 -12.23 29.91 -43.16
C ASN A 38 -13.27 29.35 -42.19
N ALA A 39 -13.80 28.17 -42.52
CA ALA A 39 -14.42 27.29 -41.59
C ALA A 39 -13.29 26.83 -40.67
N THR A 40 -12.78 27.76 -39.85
CA THR A 40 -12.14 27.41 -38.59
C THR A 40 -13.18 26.56 -37.92
N THR A 41 -12.93 25.26 -37.90
CA THR A 41 -13.72 24.31 -37.14
C THR A 41 -13.74 24.88 -35.73
N ASN A 42 -14.88 25.48 -35.37
CA ASN A 42 -15.08 26.09 -34.07
C ASN A 42 -15.32 24.93 -33.10
N LEU A 43 -14.27 24.14 -32.87
CA LEU A 43 -14.27 23.04 -31.94
C LEU A 43 -14.36 23.63 -30.54
N ALA A 44 -15.07 22.95 -29.65
CA ALA A 44 -15.02 23.32 -28.25
C ALA A 44 -13.63 23.05 -27.67
N PRO A 45 -13.23 23.72 -26.56
CA PRO A 45 -11.98 23.42 -25.88
C PRO A 45 -11.87 21.93 -25.52
N GLN A 46 -10.83 21.28 -26.03
CA GLN A 46 -10.48 19.89 -25.75
C GLN A 46 -9.14 19.80 -25.05
N VAL A 47 -9.05 18.95 -24.03
CA VAL A 47 -7.80 18.70 -23.31
C VAL A 47 -6.82 17.96 -24.22
N THR A 48 -5.65 18.54 -24.44
CA THR A 48 -4.56 17.95 -25.24
C THR A 48 -3.51 17.27 -24.38
N SER A 49 -3.30 17.75 -23.16
CA SER A 49 -2.40 17.11 -22.18
C SER A 49 -2.69 17.58 -20.77
N VAL A 50 -2.29 16.77 -19.79
CA VAL A 50 -2.35 17.11 -18.37
C VAL A 50 -1.04 16.73 -17.68
N ASN A 51 -0.64 17.54 -16.71
CA ASN A 51 0.48 17.26 -15.81
C ASN A 51 0.04 17.53 -14.37
N PRO A 52 0.03 16.57 -13.43
CA PRO A 52 0.45 15.16 -13.59
C PRO A 52 -0.31 14.44 -14.70
N ALA A 53 0.38 13.56 -15.43
CA ALA A 53 -0.24 12.77 -16.49
C ALA A 53 -1.30 11.81 -15.89
N ASP A 54 -2.25 11.37 -16.72
CA ASP A 54 -3.30 10.49 -16.25
C ASP A 54 -2.73 9.17 -15.72
N HIS A 55 -3.26 8.73 -14.57
CA HIS A 55 -2.79 7.59 -13.78
C HIS A 55 -1.33 7.67 -13.28
N SER A 56 -0.67 8.82 -13.38
CA SER A 56 0.74 8.95 -12.98
C SER A 56 0.95 8.97 -11.47
N ILE A 57 2.20 8.74 -11.06
CA ILE A 57 2.67 8.93 -9.69
C ILE A 57 3.63 10.11 -9.68
N VAL A 58 3.37 11.08 -8.79
CA VAL A 58 4.26 12.20 -8.52
C VAL A 58 4.84 12.10 -7.12
N LEU A 59 6.12 12.46 -6.97
CA LEU A 59 6.86 12.27 -5.71
C LEU A 59 6.58 13.36 -4.66
N LYS A 60 5.94 14.46 -5.07
CA LYS A 60 5.57 15.58 -4.22
C LYS A 60 4.32 16.28 -4.75
N SER A 61 3.65 17.00 -3.86
CA SER A 61 2.55 17.89 -4.24
C SER A 61 3.02 18.90 -5.30
N GLN A 62 2.19 19.12 -6.32
CA GLN A 62 2.45 20.08 -7.39
C GLN A 62 1.14 20.64 -7.96
N THR A 63 1.23 21.77 -8.64
CA THR A 63 0.13 22.33 -9.44
C THR A 63 -0.24 21.37 -10.56
N ILE A 64 -1.55 21.19 -10.78
CA ILE A 64 -2.05 20.42 -11.92
C ILE A 64 -2.24 21.39 -13.09
N LYS A 65 -1.62 21.12 -14.24
CA LYS A 65 -1.72 21.91 -15.47
C LYS A 65 -2.46 21.13 -16.54
N VAL A 66 -3.58 21.66 -17.01
CA VAL A 66 -4.37 21.11 -18.11
C VAL A 66 -4.20 22.02 -19.32
N LYS A 67 -3.69 21.48 -20.43
CA LYS A 67 -3.54 22.21 -21.70
C LYS A 67 -4.70 21.87 -22.64
N PHE A 68 -5.16 22.88 -23.37
CA PHE A 68 -6.22 22.77 -24.36
C PHE A 68 -5.68 22.95 -25.79
N ASN A 69 -6.44 22.50 -26.78
CA ASN A 69 -6.19 22.68 -28.21
C ASN A 69 -6.18 24.18 -28.61
N GLU A 70 -6.91 25.01 -27.89
CA GLU A 70 -7.12 26.42 -28.18
C GLU A 70 -7.02 27.32 -26.95
N ALA A 71 -7.12 28.64 -27.16
CA ALA A 71 -7.15 29.61 -26.08
C ALA A 71 -8.47 29.51 -25.32
N ILE A 72 -8.40 29.58 -24.00
CA ILE A 72 -9.55 29.35 -23.13
C ILE A 72 -9.86 30.56 -22.24
N LYS A 73 -11.11 30.64 -21.79
CA LYS A 73 -11.61 31.57 -20.76
C LYS A 73 -12.45 30.81 -19.74
N THR A 74 -12.73 31.47 -18.61
CA THR A 74 -13.56 30.90 -17.55
C THR A 74 -14.98 30.64 -18.06
N GLY A 75 -15.48 29.41 -17.84
CA GLY A 75 -16.87 29.04 -18.02
C GLY A 75 -17.64 29.10 -16.70
N SER A 76 -18.31 28.01 -16.31
CA SER A 76 -18.94 27.88 -15.00
C SER A 76 -17.95 27.73 -13.83
N ASN A 77 -16.66 27.50 -14.14
CA ASN A 77 -15.62 27.18 -13.15
C ASN A 77 -15.95 25.96 -12.28
N SER A 78 -16.84 25.07 -12.75
CA SER A 78 -17.21 23.83 -12.07
C SER A 78 -16.10 22.77 -12.21
N ILE A 79 -15.03 22.97 -11.42
CA ILE A 79 -13.79 22.20 -11.44
C ILE A 79 -13.53 21.68 -10.02
N THR A 80 -13.37 20.38 -9.88
CA THR A 80 -13.24 19.71 -8.57
C THR A 80 -12.01 18.83 -8.54
N LEU A 81 -11.15 19.04 -7.54
CA LEU A 81 -10.12 18.07 -7.15
C LEU A 81 -10.62 17.32 -5.91
N LYS A 82 -10.67 15.99 -5.95
CA LYS A 82 -11.06 15.16 -4.80
C LYS A 82 -10.10 14.01 -4.58
N ASN A 83 -9.93 13.58 -3.33
CA ASN A 83 -9.16 12.38 -3.02
C ASN A 83 -10.01 11.10 -3.23
N SER A 84 -9.38 9.94 -3.13
CA SER A 84 -10.04 8.63 -3.25
C SER A 84 -11.10 8.35 -2.16
N ALA A 85 -11.08 9.08 -1.05
CA ALA A 85 -12.12 9.01 -0.01
C ALA A 85 -13.30 9.96 -0.29
N GLY A 86 -13.32 10.64 -1.44
CA GLY A 86 -14.39 11.58 -1.83
C GLY A 86 -14.23 12.98 -1.25
N LYS A 87 -13.24 13.25 -0.40
CA LYS A 87 -12.99 14.59 0.16
C LYS A 87 -12.52 15.54 -0.94
N VAL A 88 -13.26 16.64 -1.09
CA VAL A 88 -12.91 17.75 -1.99
C VAL A 88 -11.72 18.52 -1.42
N ILE A 89 -10.76 18.85 -2.28
CA ILE A 89 -9.56 19.63 -1.98
C ILE A 89 -9.76 21.04 -2.49
N LYS A 90 -9.52 22.04 -1.63
CA LYS A 90 -9.63 23.45 -2.01
C LYS A 90 -8.52 23.83 -3.01
N THR A 91 -8.90 24.44 -4.13
CA THR A 91 -7.97 24.86 -5.19
C THR A 91 -8.18 26.30 -5.60
N LYS A 92 -7.12 26.92 -6.13
CA LYS A 92 -7.17 28.17 -6.89
C LYS A 92 -6.94 27.84 -8.37
N ASN A 93 -7.89 28.23 -9.22
CA ASN A 93 -7.83 27.99 -10.67
C ASN A 93 -7.32 29.25 -11.37
N VAL A 94 -6.31 29.11 -12.24
CA VAL A 94 -5.69 30.22 -12.98
C VAL A 94 -5.61 29.84 -14.45
N ILE A 95 -6.12 30.69 -15.33
CA ILE A 95 -6.06 30.49 -16.78
C ILE A 95 -4.96 31.39 -17.37
N SER A 96 -4.13 30.82 -18.24
CA SER A 96 -3.15 31.54 -19.05
C SER A 96 -3.17 30.97 -20.46
N PHE A 97 -3.72 31.74 -21.41
CA PHE A 97 -3.87 31.36 -22.81
C PHE A 97 -4.57 29.99 -22.98
N LYS A 98 -3.84 28.93 -23.37
CA LYS A 98 -4.39 27.57 -23.55
C LYS A 98 -4.29 26.68 -22.30
N THR A 99 -3.85 27.21 -21.16
CA THR A 99 -3.52 26.41 -19.97
C THR A 99 -4.36 26.80 -18.77
N LEU A 100 -5.04 25.81 -18.18
CA LEU A 100 -5.65 25.90 -16.85
C LEU A 100 -4.69 25.33 -15.81
N SER A 101 -4.35 26.12 -14.81
CA SER A 101 -3.57 25.72 -13.64
C SER A 101 -4.47 25.58 -12.42
N ILE A 102 -4.54 24.39 -11.86
CA ILE A 102 -5.28 24.07 -10.62
C ILE A 102 -4.25 23.97 -9.50
N VAL A 103 -4.23 24.96 -8.62
CA VAL A 103 -3.27 25.09 -7.51
C VAL A 103 -3.93 24.62 -6.22
N PRO A 104 -3.54 23.48 -5.62
CA PRO A 104 -4.02 23.11 -4.29
C PRO A 104 -3.68 24.19 -3.25
N SER A 105 -4.65 24.57 -2.41
CA SER A 105 -4.44 25.60 -1.38
C SER A 105 -3.52 25.15 -0.24
N THR A 106 -3.38 23.83 -0.08
CA THR A 106 -2.46 23.18 0.86
C THR A 106 -1.72 22.08 0.13
N ALA A 107 -0.51 21.75 0.58
CA ALA A 107 0.23 20.61 0.05
C ALA A 107 -0.62 19.33 0.12
N LEU A 108 -0.66 18.59 -0.99
CA LEU A 108 -1.38 17.33 -1.08
C LEU A 108 -0.67 16.25 -0.25
N PRO A 109 -1.36 15.59 0.70
CA PRO A 109 -0.80 14.45 1.43
C PRO A 109 -0.29 13.33 0.51
N THR A 110 0.77 12.67 0.98
CA THR A 110 1.39 11.54 0.29
C THR A 110 0.67 10.22 0.57
N GLY A 111 0.81 9.25 -0.33
CA GLY A 111 0.08 7.97 -0.28
C GLY A 111 -1.40 8.09 -0.64
N VAL A 112 -1.79 9.13 -1.38
CA VAL A 112 -3.18 9.43 -1.71
C VAL A 112 -3.36 9.55 -3.22
N LYS A 113 -4.43 8.92 -3.74
CA LYS A 113 -4.89 9.09 -5.12
C LYS A 113 -5.88 10.25 -5.20
N TYR A 114 -5.70 11.11 -6.19
CA TYR A 114 -6.53 12.27 -6.47
C TYR A 114 -7.18 12.13 -7.84
N ASN A 115 -8.39 12.68 -7.97
CA ASN A 115 -9.15 12.77 -9.21
C ASN A 115 -9.51 14.23 -9.45
N LEU A 116 -9.10 14.76 -10.59
CA LEU A 116 -9.51 16.07 -11.10
C LEU A 116 -10.68 15.87 -12.05
N ILE A 117 -11.75 16.64 -11.85
CA ILE A 117 -12.95 16.63 -12.67
C ILE A 117 -13.19 18.04 -13.19
N LEU A 118 -13.35 18.16 -14.51
CA LEU A 118 -13.83 19.35 -15.20
C LEU A 118 -15.23 19.01 -15.71
N ASN A 119 -16.27 19.58 -15.11
CA ASN A 119 -17.62 19.40 -15.61
C ASN A 119 -17.77 20.09 -16.97
N SER A 120 -18.76 19.66 -17.76
CA SER A 120 -19.07 20.26 -19.05
C SER A 120 -19.31 21.77 -18.89
N GLY A 121 -18.69 22.58 -19.74
CA GLY A 121 -18.79 24.04 -19.72
C GLY A 121 -18.07 24.75 -18.57
N SER A 122 -17.22 24.06 -17.80
CA SER A 122 -16.37 24.69 -16.77
C SER A 122 -15.34 25.64 -17.37
N ILE A 123 -14.89 25.36 -18.58
CA ILE A 123 -14.00 26.16 -19.42
C ILE A 123 -14.68 26.42 -20.76
N LYS A 124 -14.50 27.62 -21.32
CA LYS A 124 -15.04 28.02 -22.62
C LYS A 124 -13.95 28.56 -23.55
N ASP A 125 -14.21 28.57 -24.85
CA ASP A 125 -13.42 29.31 -25.83
C ASP A 125 -13.86 30.79 -25.90
N SER A 126 -13.29 31.54 -26.85
CA SER A 126 -13.69 32.93 -27.13
C SER A 126 -15.14 33.02 -27.66
N ALA A 127 -15.59 32.06 -28.46
CA ALA A 127 -16.94 31.96 -29.03
C ALA A 127 -18.04 31.52 -28.03
N GLY A 128 -17.67 31.14 -26.81
CA GLY A 128 -18.59 30.71 -25.75
C GLY A 128 -18.89 29.20 -25.71
N LYS A 129 -18.27 28.36 -26.55
CA LYS A 129 -18.46 26.90 -26.50
C LYS A 129 -17.72 26.32 -25.30
N GLY A 130 -18.39 25.44 -24.57
CA GLY A 130 -17.87 24.82 -23.36
C GLY A 130 -17.12 23.52 -23.62
N ASN A 131 -16.11 23.22 -22.81
CA ASN A 131 -15.46 21.91 -22.80
C ASN A 131 -16.47 20.78 -22.50
N SER A 132 -16.23 19.58 -23.02
CA SER A 132 -16.90 18.36 -22.58
C SER A 132 -16.40 17.92 -21.20
N TYR A 133 -17.17 17.09 -20.50
CA TYR A 133 -16.75 16.47 -19.25
C TYR A 133 -15.38 15.79 -19.40
N TYR A 134 -14.46 16.09 -18.49
CA TYR A 134 -13.12 15.52 -18.48
C TYR A 134 -12.72 15.13 -17.06
N THR A 135 -12.05 13.98 -16.93
CA THR A 135 -11.50 13.52 -15.67
C THR A 135 -10.10 12.96 -15.86
N THR A 136 -9.26 13.13 -14.85
CA THR A 136 -7.94 12.50 -14.78
C THR A 136 -7.61 12.16 -13.34
N SER A 137 -6.74 11.17 -13.13
CA SER A 137 -6.27 10.80 -11.80
C SER A 137 -4.76 10.77 -11.70
N PHE A 138 -4.23 11.00 -10.51
CA PHE A 138 -2.81 10.83 -10.20
C PHE A 138 -2.62 10.50 -8.73
N THR A 139 -1.44 9.99 -8.37
CA THR A 139 -1.10 9.64 -6.98
C THR A 139 0.08 10.49 -6.51
N VAL A 140 -0.04 11.10 -5.33
CA VAL A 140 1.13 11.67 -4.63
C VAL A 140 1.71 10.57 -3.76
N SER A 141 2.97 10.21 -3.95
CA SER A 141 3.60 9.08 -3.28
C SER A 141 5.01 9.41 -2.83
N PRO A 142 5.49 8.87 -1.69
CA PRO A 142 6.86 9.10 -1.26
C PRO A 142 7.88 8.23 -2.02
N ILE A 143 7.41 7.34 -2.91
CA ILE A 143 8.18 6.34 -3.64
C ILE A 143 7.63 6.13 -5.06
N THR A 144 8.49 5.66 -5.97
CA THR A 144 8.13 5.36 -7.37
C THR A 144 7.39 4.03 -7.49
N LEU A 145 6.77 3.76 -8.65
CA LEU A 145 6.16 2.47 -8.94
C LEU A 145 7.17 1.31 -8.86
N ALA A 146 8.40 1.53 -9.31
CA ALA A 146 9.47 0.53 -9.23
C ALA A 146 9.77 0.17 -7.77
N GLN A 147 9.89 1.20 -6.91
CA GLN A 147 10.06 1.00 -5.47
C GLN A 147 8.85 0.30 -4.86
N MET A 148 7.60 0.65 -5.24
CA MET A 148 6.42 -0.08 -4.76
C MET A 148 6.49 -1.58 -5.09
N LYS A 149 6.84 -1.94 -6.33
CA LYS A 149 6.96 -3.35 -6.76
C LYS A 149 8.08 -4.08 -6.00
N ASP A 150 9.24 -3.44 -5.85
CA ASP A 150 10.36 -3.96 -5.05
C ASP A 150 9.96 -4.20 -3.59
N GLY A 151 9.38 -3.19 -2.93
CA GLY A 151 8.93 -3.30 -1.55
C GLY A 151 7.86 -4.35 -1.35
N VAL A 152 6.94 -4.53 -2.30
CA VAL A 152 5.96 -5.63 -2.28
C VAL A 152 6.66 -6.99 -2.33
N SER A 153 7.64 -7.16 -3.22
CA SER A 153 8.42 -8.39 -3.32
C SER A 153 9.17 -8.71 -2.02
N ARG A 154 9.87 -7.73 -1.45
CA ARG A 154 10.59 -7.89 -0.17
C ARG A 154 9.65 -8.15 1.00
N ALA A 155 8.54 -7.43 1.10
CA ALA A 155 7.55 -7.65 2.14
C ALA A 155 6.88 -9.02 1.99
N GLN A 156 6.63 -9.48 0.76
CA GLN A 156 6.10 -10.83 0.50
C GLN A 156 7.12 -11.90 0.89
N LYS A 157 8.40 -11.75 0.53
CA LYS A 157 9.46 -12.67 0.95
C LYS A 157 9.56 -12.73 2.47
N PHE A 158 9.55 -11.57 3.13
CA PHE A 158 9.53 -11.49 4.59
C PHE A 158 8.32 -12.22 5.16
N TYR A 159 7.11 -11.98 4.63
CA TYR A 159 5.90 -12.67 5.07
C TYR A 159 5.99 -14.18 4.89
N ASN A 160 6.48 -14.65 3.74
CA ASN A 160 6.60 -16.08 3.46
C ASN A 160 7.56 -16.79 4.44
N SER A 161 8.60 -16.08 4.91
CA SER A 161 9.56 -16.63 5.88
C SER A 161 9.13 -16.48 7.34
N ASN A 162 8.42 -15.40 7.67
CA ASN A 162 8.16 -15.01 9.05
C ASN A 162 6.68 -15.15 9.46
N TYR A 163 5.79 -15.40 8.51
CA TYR A 163 4.33 -15.50 8.69
C TYR A 163 3.69 -14.28 9.38
N ARG A 164 4.37 -13.15 9.29
CA ARG A 164 3.92 -11.82 9.70
C ARG A 164 4.46 -10.78 8.72
N LEU A 165 3.85 -9.62 8.66
CA LEU A 165 4.37 -8.52 7.86
C LEU A 165 5.60 -7.89 8.55
N PRO A 166 6.55 -7.30 7.80
CA PRO A 166 7.61 -6.49 8.41
C PRO A 166 7.00 -5.22 9.01
N ASN A 167 7.63 -4.63 10.02
CA ASN A 167 7.13 -3.38 10.63
C ASN A 167 7.23 -2.19 9.66
N TYR A 168 8.24 -2.21 8.78
CA TYR A 168 8.49 -1.17 7.79
C TYR A 168 9.16 -1.76 6.54
N VAL A 169 9.04 -1.05 5.42
CA VAL A 169 9.92 -1.21 4.25
C VAL A 169 10.92 -0.06 4.21
N THR A 170 12.16 -0.38 3.85
CA THR A 170 13.25 0.61 3.77
C THR A 170 13.65 0.90 2.33
N TYR A 171 14.05 2.15 2.09
CA TYR A 171 14.70 2.64 0.87
C TYR A 171 15.82 3.62 1.27
N GLY A 172 17.06 3.14 1.38
CA GLY A 172 18.15 3.91 2.01
C GLY A 172 17.84 4.22 3.48
N SER A 173 17.99 5.48 3.89
CA SER A 173 17.63 5.94 5.24
C SER A 173 16.12 6.08 5.48
N LYS A 174 15.30 6.04 4.42
CA LYS A 174 13.85 6.21 4.51
C LYS A 174 13.18 4.93 4.97
N LYS A 175 12.46 5.00 6.10
CA LYS A 175 11.57 3.95 6.58
C LYS A 175 10.12 4.33 6.30
N ILE A 176 9.35 3.40 5.74
CA ILE A 176 7.91 3.55 5.54
C ILE A 176 7.24 2.45 6.33
N ASP A 177 6.46 2.83 7.33
CA ASP A 177 5.62 1.92 8.11
C ASP A 177 4.78 1.03 7.19
N ILE A 178 4.62 -0.25 7.55
CA ILE A 178 3.98 -1.23 6.67
C ILE A 178 2.51 -0.93 6.40
N THR A 179 1.79 -0.32 7.35
CA THR A 179 0.39 0.10 7.13
C THR A 179 0.32 1.25 6.14
N THR A 180 1.26 2.19 6.23
CA THR A 180 1.41 3.30 5.27
C THR A 180 1.81 2.76 3.90
N PHE A 181 2.74 1.82 3.84
CA PHE A 181 3.15 1.16 2.59
C PHE A 181 1.97 0.45 1.92
N LYS A 182 1.14 -0.29 2.67
CA LYS A 182 -0.09 -0.93 2.17
C LYS A 182 -1.05 0.08 1.53
N LYS A 183 -1.26 1.25 2.15
CA LYS A 183 -2.09 2.32 1.59
C LYS A 183 -1.52 2.83 0.27
N ILE A 184 -0.21 3.10 0.23
CA ILE A 184 0.49 3.58 -0.96
C ILE A 184 0.35 2.59 -2.12
N ILE A 185 0.69 1.30 -1.92
CA ILE A 185 0.63 0.30 -2.99
C ILE A 185 -0.81 0.04 -3.45
N GLY A 186 -1.79 0.17 -2.54
CA GLY A 186 -3.22 0.05 -2.85
C GLY A 186 -3.71 1.09 -3.85
N THR A 187 -3.11 2.29 -3.90
CA THR A 187 -3.43 3.31 -4.93
C THR A 187 -3.15 2.83 -6.36
N GLN A 188 -2.27 1.83 -6.50
CA GLN A 188 -1.87 1.22 -7.77
C GLN A 188 -2.45 -0.20 -7.96
N GLY A 189 -3.41 -0.61 -7.11
CA GLY A 189 -3.97 -1.97 -7.14
C GLY A 189 -3.01 -3.08 -6.72
N LEU A 190 -1.82 -2.72 -6.20
CA LEU A 190 -0.84 -3.67 -5.70
C LEU A 190 -1.22 -4.12 -4.29
N LYS A 191 -0.92 -5.38 -3.96
CA LYS A 191 -1.18 -5.98 -2.66
C LYS A 191 -0.09 -6.95 -2.26
N ILE A 192 0.21 -7.00 -0.97
CA ILE A 192 0.97 -8.10 -0.38
C ILE A 192 -0.04 -9.23 -0.17
N LYS A 193 0.21 -10.40 -0.78
CA LYS A 193 -0.68 -11.57 -0.71
C LYS A 193 -0.52 -12.22 0.65
N THR A 194 -1.43 -11.92 1.55
CA THR A 194 -1.68 -12.66 2.78
C THR A 194 -2.86 -13.61 2.52
N THR A 195 -2.79 -14.87 2.95
CA THR A 195 -3.88 -15.83 2.74
C THR A 195 -5.11 -15.44 3.57
N THR A 196 -6.27 -15.38 2.94
CA THR A 196 -7.58 -15.40 3.61
C THR A 196 -8.54 -16.26 2.79
N ALA A 197 -9.09 -17.30 3.40
CA ALA A 197 -10.36 -17.90 3.04
C ALA A 197 -11.20 -17.95 4.32
N ASN A 198 -12.47 -17.54 4.23
CA ASN A 198 -13.52 -17.64 5.26
C ASN A 198 -13.47 -16.69 6.48
N GLY A 199 -13.29 -15.38 6.26
CA GLY A 199 -13.79 -14.37 7.22
C GLY A 199 -13.14 -14.33 8.61
N VAL A 200 -12.10 -15.12 8.85
CA VAL A 200 -11.25 -15.06 10.05
C VAL A 200 -9.81 -14.89 9.55
N SER A 201 -9.11 -13.86 10.04
CA SER A 201 -7.70 -13.61 9.70
C SER A 201 -6.79 -14.65 10.37
N ALA A 202 -6.72 -15.86 9.82
CA ALA A 202 -5.81 -16.93 10.25
C ALA A 202 -4.35 -16.71 9.78
N SER A 203 -3.86 -15.46 9.83
CA SER A 203 -2.51 -15.07 9.34
C SER A 203 -1.69 -14.24 10.33
N GLN A 204 -2.14 -14.10 11.58
CA GLN A 204 -1.61 -13.02 12.42
C GLN A 204 -0.53 -13.46 13.41
N GLY A 205 -0.33 -14.75 13.69
CA GLY A 205 0.65 -15.13 14.71
C GLY A 205 1.45 -16.41 14.49
N ARG A 206 2.62 -16.46 15.15
CA ARG A 206 3.54 -17.60 15.19
C ARG A 206 2.80 -18.87 15.61
N PRO A 207 3.14 -20.05 15.06
CA PRO A 207 2.58 -21.29 15.57
C PRO A 207 3.04 -21.48 17.02
N VAL A 208 2.10 -21.82 17.89
CA VAL A 208 2.27 -21.90 19.34
C VAL A 208 2.45 -23.35 19.77
N TYR A 209 3.49 -23.61 20.55
CA TYR A 209 3.85 -24.95 21.03
C TYR A 209 3.96 -24.91 22.54
N ILE A 210 3.07 -25.63 23.23
CA ILE A 210 2.85 -25.46 24.67
C ILE A 210 3.33 -26.70 25.43
N THR A 211 4.15 -26.49 26.46
CA THR A 211 4.58 -27.49 27.43
C THR A 211 4.08 -27.14 28.83
N SER A 212 4.12 -28.10 29.76
CA SER A 212 3.82 -27.86 31.18
C SER A 212 4.68 -28.75 32.08
N ASP A 213 5.06 -28.23 33.24
CA ASP A 213 6.00 -28.87 34.17
C ASP A 213 5.35 -29.86 35.16
N ASN A 214 4.19 -30.43 34.80
CA ASN A 214 3.41 -31.35 35.64
C ASN A 214 3.04 -30.76 37.03
N ILE A 215 2.33 -29.64 37.03
CA ILE A 215 2.06 -28.80 38.20
C ILE A 215 1.14 -29.49 39.22
N ILE A 216 0.05 -30.09 38.75
CA ILE A 216 -0.91 -30.80 39.61
C ILE A 216 -0.86 -32.30 39.32
N SER A 217 -1.10 -32.65 38.06
CA SER A 217 -1.02 -34.01 37.55
C SER A 217 -0.93 -33.95 36.03
N LYS A 218 -0.42 -35.03 35.41
CA LYS A 218 -0.34 -35.09 33.95
C LYS A 218 -1.70 -34.86 33.31
N THR A 219 -2.76 -35.44 33.87
CA THR A 219 -4.14 -35.29 33.37
C THR A 219 -4.62 -33.84 33.48
N SER A 220 -4.45 -33.20 34.65
CA SER A 220 -4.89 -31.82 34.88
C SER A 220 -4.14 -30.83 33.98
N ASP A 221 -2.84 -31.03 33.81
CA ASP A 221 -1.99 -30.17 32.99
C ASP A 221 -2.27 -30.36 31.49
N ILE A 222 -2.48 -31.59 31.03
CA ILE A 222 -2.92 -31.86 29.66
C ILE A 222 -4.26 -31.16 29.39
N ALA A 223 -5.22 -31.23 30.34
CA ALA A 223 -6.50 -30.53 30.21
C ALA A 223 -6.32 -29.00 30.15
N ARG A 224 -5.41 -28.44 30.96
CA ARG A 224 -5.05 -27.01 30.92
C ARG A 224 -4.48 -26.61 29.57
N ILE A 225 -3.47 -27.32 29.06
CA ILE A 225 -2.87 -27.06 27.75
C ILE A 225 -3.94 -27.14 26.65
N ASN A 226 -4.76 -28.19 26.65
CA ASN A 226 -5.80 -28.37 25.63
C ASN A 226 -6.85 -27.25 25.67
N SER A 227 -7.15 -26.71 26.84
CA SER A 227 -8.05 -25.55 26.99
C SER A 227 -7.44 -24.29 26.38
N ILE A 228 -6.14 -24.05 26.61
CA ILE A 228 -5.40 -22.94 26.00
C ILE A 228 -5.33 -23.12 24.47
N VAL A 229 -4.97 -24.32 23.99
CA VAL A 229 -4.94 -24.66 22.55
C VAL A 229 -6.30 -24.41 21.90
N LYS A 230 -7.39 -24.81 22.56
CA LYS A 230 -8.75 -24.56 22.07
C LYS A 230 -9.04 -23.06 21.94
N GLY A 231 -8.70 -22.27 22.97
CA GLY A 231 -8.86 -20.81 22.93
C GLY A 231 -8.07 -20.15 21.80
N LEU A 232 -6.79 -20.51 21.66
CA LEU A 232 -5.92 -19.99 20.60
C LEU A 232 -6.41 -20.38 19.19
N ARG A 233 -6.85 -21.63 19.00
CA ARG A 233 -7.40 -22.08 17.72
C ARG A 233 -8.70 -21.36 17.36
N ALA A 234 -9.56 -21.07 18.34
CA ALA A 234 -10.76 -20.25 18.13
C ALA A 234 -10.41 -18.83 17.67
N MET A 235 -9.25 -18.31 18.08
CA MET A 235 -8.69 -17.03 17.63
C MET A 235 -7.86 -17.12 16.34
N GLY A 236 -7.83 -18.28 15.68
CA GLY A 236 -7.11 -18.50 14.42
C GLY A 236 -5.61 -18.79 14.55
N ILE A 237 -5.10 -19.02 15.76
CA ILE A 237 -3.70 -19.38 16.00
C ILE A 237 -3.50 -20.90 15.87
N LYS A 238 -2.47 -21.31 15.13
CA LYS A 238 -2.03 -22.71 15.07
C LYS A 238 -1.36 -23.07 16.40
N ALA A 239 -2.04 -23.78 17.27
CA ALA A 239 -1.52 -24.18 18.57
C ALA A 239 -1.45 -25.71 18.74
N TYR A 240 -0.39 -26.18 19.41
CA TYR A 240 -0.07 -27.58 19.62
C TYR A 240 0.29 -27.87 21.07
N ASN A 241 -0.26 -28.98 21.59
CA ASN A 241 0.16 -29.54 22.87
C ASN A 241 1.44 -30.35 22.66
N MET A 242 2.52 -29.97 23.33
CA MET A 242 3.83 -30.62 23.21
C MET A 242 4.16 -31.55 24.36
N GLY A 243 3.26 -31.68 25.33
CA GLY A 243 3.34 -32.64 26.42
C GLY A 243 3.61 -32.00 27.78
N VAL A 244 3.68 -32.88 28.77
CA VAL A 244 3.79 -32.54 30.19
C VAL A 244 4.89 -33.38 30.81
N GLY A 245 5.81 -32.75 31.51
CA GLY A 245 6.86 -33.46 32.23
C GLY A 245 8.16 -32.66 32.39
N PRO A 246 9.14 -33.25 33.08
CA PRO A 246 10.41 -32.59 33.35
C PRO A 246 11.16 -32.31 32.06
N ASN A 247 11.86 -31.17 32.01
CA ASN A 247 12.71 -30.74 30.89
C ASN A 247 12.01 -30.55 29.54
N TYR A 248 10.67 -30.49 29.51
CA TYR A 248 9.96 -30.24 28.26
C TYR A 248 10.25 -28.84 27.70
N HIS A 249 10.60 -27.87 28.54
CA HIS A 249 11.04 -26.52 28.13
C HIS A 249 12.32 -26.53 27.29
N ILE A 250 13.17 -27.57 27.43
CA ILE A 250 14.36 -27.79 26.60
C ILE A 250 14.01 -28.66 25.38
N SER A 251 13.32 -29.77 25.60
CA SER A 251 13.07 -30.76 24.53
C SER A 251 12.21 -30.19 23.39
N VAL A 252 11.28 -29.29 23.69
CA VAL A 252 10.47 -28.59 22.69
C VAL A 252 11.33 -27.72 21.77
N LEU A 253 12.38 -27.07 22.27
CA LEU A 253 13.28 -26.23 21.48
C LEU A 253 14.20 -27.03 20.55
N GLN A 254 14.52 -28.25 20.96
CA GLN A 254 15.35 -29.19 20.19
C GLN A 254 14.54 -30.02 19.18
N SER A 255 13.22 -30.03 19.30
CA SER A 255 12.34 -30.82 18.44
C SER A 255 12.30 -30.31 17.00
N SER A 256 12.48 -31.22 16.04
CA SER A 256 12.31 -30.94 14.60
C SER A 256 10.86 -30.61 14.22
N LYS A 257 9.89 -30.94 15.08
CA LYS A 257 8.46 -30.61 14.89
C LYS A 257 8.14 -29.14 15.17
N VAL A 258 9.06 -28.42 15.81
CA VAL A 258 8.88 -27.01 16.21
C VAL A 258 9.65 -26.11 15.25
N PRO A 259 8.97 -25.35 14.37
CA PRO A 259 9.64 -24.52 13.38
C PRO A 259 10.38 -23.36 14.02
N LYS A 260 11.35 -22.80 13.30
CA LYS A 260 12.22 -21.71 13.77
C LYS A 260 11.47 -20.41 14.10
N ASN A 261 10.27 -20.20 13.55
CA ASN A 261 9.43 -19.04 13.81
C ASN A 261 8.36 -19.29 14.89
N ALA A 262 8.42 -20.40 15.61
CA ALA A 262 7.45 -20.74 16.64
C ALA A 262 7.52 -19.79 17.85
N LEU A 263 6.38 -19.67 18.52
CA LEU A 263 6.29 -19.22 19.91
C LEU A 263 6.16 -20.46 20.79
N VAL A 264 7.14 -20.66 21.68
CA VAL A 264 7.14 -21.75 22.65
C VAL A 264 6.62 -21.22 23.98
N ILE A 265 5.66 -21.92 24.55
CA ILE A 265 5.05 -21.59 25.84
C ILE A 265 5.44 -22.67 26.83
N ASP A 266 6.06 -22.25 27.93
CA ASP A 266 6.40 -23.14 29.03
C ASP A 266 5.59 -22.74 30.26
N ILE A 267 4.73 -23.66 30.73
CA ILE A 267 3.87 -23.44 31.90
C ILE A 267 4.54 -24.05 33.13
N TYR A 268 4.94 -23.21 34.07
CA TYR A 268 5.65 -23.59 35.29
C TYR A 268 4.73 -23.52 36.51
N GLY A 269 4.83 -24.53 37.37
CA GLY A 269 4.14 -24.58 38.67
C GLY A 269 4.89 -23.88 39.80
N GLY A 270 6.18 -23.60 39.58
CA GLY A 270 7.06 -22.88 40.48
C GLY A 270 8.11 -22.10 39.70
N ALA A 271 8.40 -20.88 40.13
CA ALA A 271 9.48 -20.09 39.55
C ALA A 271 10.83 -20.61 40.06
N CYS A 272 11.61 -21.26 39.19
CA CYS A 272 12.94 -21.78 39.53
C CYS A 272 14.04 -20.81 39.08
N ALA A 273 14.80 -20.25 40.03
CA ALA A 273 15.91 -19.36 39.72
C ALA A 273 16.99 -20.03 38.84
N GLY A 274 17.21 -21.34 39.00
CA GLY A 274 18.13 -22.11 38.16
C GLY A 274 17.68 -22.13 36.70
N THR A 275 16.39 -22.39 36.47
CA THR A 275 15.79 -22.39 35.12
C THR A 275 15.87 -21.00 34.49
N LEU A 276 15.54 -19.93 35.23
CA LEU A 276 15.65 -18.58 34.68
C LEU A 276 17.10 -18.25 34.33
N LYS A 277 18.06 -18.63 35.19
CA LYS A 277 19.49 -18.47 34.91
C LYS A 277 19.88 -19.18 33.61
N GLU A 278 19.47 -20.43 33.46
CA GLU A 278 19.71 -21.26 32.27
C GLU A 278 19.18 -20.57 31.00
N MET A 279 17.97 -20.01 31.04
CA MET A 279 17.38 -19.29 29.91
C MET A 279 18.26 -18.14 29.41
N GLY A 280 18.99 -17.47 30.31
CA GLY A 280 19.94 -16.40 29.94
C GLY A 280 21.26 -16.88 29.34
N SER A 281 21.59 -18.17 29.45
CA SER A 281 22.85 -18.75 29.01
C SER A 281 23.02 -18.77 27.48
N SER A 282 24.26 -18.74 27.00
CA SER A 282 24.57 -18.89 25.57
C SER A 282 24.09 -20.22 25.00
N TRP A 283 24.13 -21.29 25.80
CA TRP A 283 23.65 -22.60 25.41
C TRP A 283 22.15 -22.60 25.14
N TYR A 284 21.35 -22.08 26.08
CA TYR A 284 19.90 -22.02 25.92
C TYR A 284 19.51 -21.14 24.72
N LYS A 285 20.16 -19.99 24.56
CA LYS A 285 19.97 -19.11 23.40
C LYS A 285 20.30 -19.82 22.07
N SER A 286 21.30 -20.69 22.06
CA SER A 286 21.67 -21.48 20.88
C SER A 286 20.58 -22.48 20.49
N ILE A 287 20.03 -23.24 21.45
CA ILE A 287 18.97 -24.24 21.16
C ILE A 287 17.62 -23.58 20.85
N LYS A 288 17.30 -22.45 21.49
CA LYS A 288 16.14 -21.62 21.17
C LYS A 288 16.22 -21.09 19.74
N SER A 289 17.42 -20.66 19.34
CA SER A 289 17.65 -20.02 18.04
C SER A 289 16.69 -18.83 17.87
N THR A 290 16.00 -18.75 16.73
CA THR A 290 15.08 -17.65 16.40
C THR A 290 13.67 -17.80 16.97
N ARG A 291 13.37 -18.90 17.66
CA ARG A 291 12.06 -19.11 18.28
C ARG A 291 11.88 -18.12 19.42
N GLU A 292 10.65 -17.73 19.70
CA GLU A 292 10.33 -16.98 20.91
C GLU A 292 9.92 -17.94 22.02
N VAL A 293 10.18 -17.53 23.26
CA VAL A 293 9.83 -18.28 24.45
C VAL A 293 9.06 -17.33 25.37
N PHE A 294 7.91 -17.79 25.83
CA PHE A 294 7.05 -17.06 26.75
C PHE A 294 6.69 -17.95 27.94
N SER A 295 6.98 -17.47 29.14
CA SER A 295 6.78 -18.25 30.37
C SER A 295 5.43 -17.94 31.00
N VAL A 296 4.69 -18.98 31.38
CA VAL A 296 3.45 -18.85 32.17
C VAL A 296 3.74 -19.39 33.56
N PHE A 297 3.85 -18.50 34.55
CA PHE A 297 3.92 -18.88 35.95
C PHE A 297 2.50 -19.10 36.47
N TRP A 298 2.12 -20.37 36.61
CA TRP A 298 0.78 -20.76 37.04
C TRP A 298 0.75 -20.93 38.56
N PRO A 299 -0.21 -20.32 39.29
CA PRO A 299 -0.37 -20.53 40.72
C PRO A 299 -0.39 -22.03 41.09
N PRO A 300 0.37 -22.47 42.10
CA PRO A 300 0.90 -21.68 43.20
C PRO A 300 2.32 -21.10 42.99
N SER A 301 2.82 -21.00 41.75
CA SER A 301 4.12 -20.38 41.48
C SER A 301 4.28 -19.03 42.18
N THR A 302 5.49 -18.71 42.61
CA THR A 302 5.88 -17.35 43.00
C THR A 302 5.66 -16.40 41.82
N ASP A 303 4.97 -15.28 42.06
CA ASP A 303 4.94 -14.17 41.11
C ASP A 303 6.29 -13.44 41.17
N ILE A 304 7.00 -13.43 40.05
CA ILE A 304 8.33 -12.84 39.95
C ILE A 304 8.29 -11.33 39.63
N THR A 305 7.10 -10.77 39.39
CA THR A 305 6.92 -9.38 38.98
C THR A 305 7.34 -8.42 40.10
N ASN A 306 8.31 -7.54 39.80
CA ASN A 306 8.94 -6.66 40.79
C ASN A 306 9.53 -7.38 42.01
N LEU A 307 9.77 -8.70 41.92
CA LEU A 307 10.36 -9.45 43.02
C LEU A 307 11.83 -9.03 43.17
N THR A 308 12.27 -8.70 44.37
CA THR A 308 13.67 -8.27 44.59
C THR A 308 14.64 -9.43 44.47
N TYR A 309 14.24 -10.62 44.91
CA TYR A 309 15.09 -11.81 44.91
C TYR A 309 14.27 -13.09 44.83
N LEU A 310 14.64 -13.98 43.90
CA LEU A 310 14.13 -15.34 43.81
C LEU A 310 15.22 -16.31 44.30
N PRO A 311 15.03 -17.00 45.44
CA PRO A 311 16.01 -17.94 45.94
C PRO A 311 16.14 -19.16 45.01
N ARG A 312 17.27 -19.86 45.15
CA ARG A 312 17.46 -21.17 44.51
C ARG A 312 16.31 -22.10 44.92
N ALA A 313 15.71 -22.76 43.93
CA ALA A 313 14.65 -23.72 44.16
C ALA A 313 15.19 -24.96 44.88
N HIS A 314 14.35 -25.59 45.70
CA HIS A 314 14.74 -26.77 46.49
C HIS A 314 15.17 -27.95 45.61
N ASP A 315 14.60 -28.05 44.41
CA ASP A 315 14.81 -29.08 43.41
C ASP A 315 15.82 -28.69 42.32
N ASP A 316 16.47 -27.53 42.43
CA ASP A 316 17.56 -27.12 41.54
C ASP A 316 18.81 -27.96 41.83
N ASN A 317 18.88 -29.13 41.21
CA ASN A 317 19.99 -30.08 41.29
C ASN A 317 21.01 -29.95 40.14
N PHE A 318 20.82 -28.97 39.26
CA PHE A 318 21.62 -28.76 38.05
C PHE A 318 22.50 -27.50 38.11
N SER A 319 22.16 -26.52 38.95
CA SER A 319 23.02 -25.37 39.21
C SER A 319 24.14 -25.69 40.19
N SER A 320 25.28 -25.00 40.04
CA SER A 320 26.40 -25.03 41.00
C SER A 320 25.93 -24.90 42.45
N ALA A 321 26.56 -25.62 43.39
CA ALA A 321 26.31 -25.51 44.83
C ALA A 321 26.43 -24.06 45.37
N SER A 322 27.26 -23.24 44.73
CA SER A 322 27.43 -21.82 45.06
C SER A 322 26.30 -20.91 44.59
N PHE A 323 25.43 -21.37 43.67
CA PHE A 323 24.29 -20.60 43.22
C PHE A 323 23.22 -20.51 44.30
N LYS A 324 22.79 -19.29 44.62
CA LYS A 324 21.83 -19.01 45.71
C LYS A 324 20.49 -18.46 45.24
N GLY A 325 20.37 -18.04 43.98
CA GLY A 325 19.18 -17.37 43.45
C GLY A 325 19.51 -16.25 42.46
N ILE A 326 18.49 -15.50 42.05
CA ILE A 326 18.56 -14.37 41.13
C ILE A 326 17.94 -13.14 41.77
N ALA A 327 18.63 -11.99 41.69
CA ALA A 327 18.04 -10.70 42.00
C ALA A 327 17.22 -10.19 40.81
N HIS A 328 16.07 -9.56 41.08
CA HIS A 328 15.18 -8.99 40.05
C HIS A 328 14.89 -9.98 38.88
N PRO A 329 14.33 -11.17 39.16
CA PRO A 329 14.12 -12.23 38.17
C PRO A 329 13.28 -11.81 36.96
N ASP A 330 12.30 -10.91 37.12
CA ASP A 330 11.52 -10.39 36.00
C ASP A 330 12.36 -9.52 35.07
N ASP A 331 13.15 -8.61 35.62
CA ASP A 331 14.08 -7.78 34.85
C ASP A 331 15.17 -8.63 34.20
N TYR A 332 15.63 -9.69 34.87
CA TYR A 332 16.55 -10.66 34.29
C TYR A 332 15.96 -11.32 33.02
N LEU A 333 14.70 -11.77 33.06
CA LEU A 333 14.03 -12.34 31.89
C LEU A 333 13.88 -11.32 30.76
N LYS A 334 13.38 -10.11 31.07
CA LYS A 334 13.22 -9.02 30.10
C LYS A 334 14.55 -8.67 29.43
N ALA A 335 15.62 -8.52 30.22
CA ALA A 335 16.96 -8.23 29.73
C ALA A 335 17.52 -9.32 28.80
N ASN A 336 17.04 -10.55 28.94
CA ASN A 336 17.39 -11.67 28.08
C ASN A 336 16.41 -11.91 26.92
N GLY A 337 15.41 -11.02 26.74
CA GLY A 337 14.47 -11.06 25.63
C GLY A 337 13.31 -12.04 25.82
N TYR A 338 12.91 -12.29 27.07
CA TYR A 338 11.80 -13.17 27.41
C TYR A 338 10.65 -12.39 28.05
N SER A 339 9.45 -12.61 27.54
CA SER A 339 8.20 -12.15 28.15
C SER A 339 7.59 -13.27 29.01
N TYR A 340 6.76 -12.89 29.97
CA TYR A 340 6.08 -13.85 30.84
C TYR A 340 4.74 -13.30 31.34
N ILE A 341 3.93 -14.18 31.95
CA ILE A 341 2.76 -13.81 32.74
C ILE A 341 2.67 -14.65 34.02
N TYR A 342 2.17 -14.05 35.09
CA TYR A 342 1.68 -14.77 36.27
C TYR A 342 0.15 -14.81 36.24
N SER A 343 -0.45 -16.00 36.08
CA SER A 343 -1.92 -16.13 36.06
C SER A 343 -2.40 -17.57 36.20
N GLY A 344 -3.47 -17.77 36.98
CA GLY A 344 -4.24 -19.02 37.03
C GLY A 344 -5.50 -19.00 36.14
N SER A 345 -5.68 -17.96 35.32
CA SER A 345 -6.86 -17.77 34.46
C SER A 345 -6.54 -18.21 33.03
N ILE A 346 -7.24 -19.24 32.54
CA ILE A 346 -7.13 -19.70 31.14
C ILE A 346 -7.35 -18.54 30.17
N THR A 347 -8.37 -17.70 30.40
CA THR A 347 -8.67 -16.57 29.52
C THR A 347 -7.51 -15.57 29.47
N SER A 348 -6.93 -15.22 30.63
CA SER A 348 -5.81 -14.27 30.69
C SER A 348 -4.57 -14.83 29.99
N VAL A 349 -4.27 -16.12 30.21
CA VAL A 349 -3.16 -16.81 29.56
C VAL A 349 -3.35 -16.89 28.04
N VAL A 350 -4.56 -17.22 27.57
CA VAL A 350 -4.87 -17.25 26.13
C VAL A 350 -4.70 -15.87 25.50
N SER A 351 -5.20 -14.80 26.15
CA SER A 351 -5.05 -13.43 25.65
C SER A 351 -3.59 -12.98 25.56
N ALA A 352 -2.78 -13.30 26.58
CA ALA A 352 -1.35 -12.97 26.58
C ALA A 352 -0.60 -13.73 25.48
N ILE A 353 -0.82 -15.04 25.35
CA ILE A 353 -0.19 -15.85 24.30
C ILE A 353 -0.63 -15.38 22.91
N PHE A 354 -1.90 -15.01 22.74
CA PHE A 354 -2.37 -14.45 21.48
C PHE A 354 -1.62 -13.16 21.12
N TYR A 355 -1.50 -12.22 22.06
CA TYR A 355 -0.76 -10.98 21.85
C TYR A 355 0.69 -11.25 21.44
N GLU A 356 1.39 -12.08 22.20
CA GLU A 356 2.79 -12.46 21.93
C GLU A 356 2.96 -13.22 20.63
N SER A 357 1.99 -14.06 20.25
CA SER A 357 2.07 -14.76 18.98
C SER A 357 1.96 -13.79 17.79
N THR A 358 1.33 -12.62 17.97
CA THR A 358 0.93 -11.71 16.89
C THR A 358 1.75 -10.43 16.77
N HIS A 359 2.64 -10.15 17.73
CA HIS A 359 3.53 -8.98 17.76
C HIS A 359 4.99 -9.42 17.76
#